data_AF-A0AAD3H5N4-F1
#
_entry.id   AF-A0AAD3H5N4-F1
#
_cell.length_a   1.000
_cell.length_b   1.000
_cell.length_c   1.000
_cell.angle_alpha   90.00
_cell.angle_beta   90.00
_cell.angle_gamma   90.00
#
_symmetry.space_group_name_H-M   'P 1'
#
loop_
_entity.id
_entity.type
_entity.pdbx_description
1 polymer ?
#
loop_
_entity_poly.entity_id
_entity_poly.type
_entity_poly.pdbx_seq_one_letter_code
_entity_poly.pdbx_strand_id
1 'polypeptide(L)'
;MNNLMLAQLMKDLQDPEMMREAQKMMQDPAFQAHMKKISESAQFQQSMKRTNEVMKDPKKMQEMQKNVEKRVAEGQKQLEELEKKEEAEKAKAEETEDAKPAAN
;
A
#
# COMPACT_ATOMS: atom_id res chain seq x y z
N MET A 1 -2.86 -0.60 -11.07
CA MET A 1 -3.58 -0.65 -9.76
C MET A 1 -2.69 -0.96 -8.55
N ASN A 2 -1.54 -1.63 -8.65
CA ASN A 2 -0.73 -1.95 -7.46
C ASN A 2 0.03 -0.77 -6.80
N ASN A 3 0.27 0.33 -7.52
CA ASN A 3 1.06 1.46 -6.99
C ASN A 3 0.30 2.25 -5.91
N LEU A 4 -1.02 2.40 -6.08
CA LEU A 4 -1.88 3.13 -5.14
C LEU A 4 -2.01 2.38 -3.81
N MET A 5 -2.18 1.06 -3.86
CA MET A 5 -2.21 0.20 -2.68
C MET A 5 -0.87 0.21 -1.93
N LEU A 6 0.26 0.27 -2.63
CA LEU A 6 1.58 0.38 -1.99
C LEU A 6 1.78 1.73 -1.30
N ALA A 7 1.36 2.83 -1.95
CA ALA A 7 1.42 4.16 -1.35
C ALA A 7 0.52 4.28 -0.11
N GLN A 8 -0.70 3.72 -0.18
CA GLN A 8 -1.61 3.64 0.96
C GLN A 8 -1.01 2.79 2.09
N LEU A 9 -0.45 1.62 1.79
CA LEU A 9 0.21 0.76 2.77
C LEU A 9 1.39 1.48 3.46
N MET A 10 2.18 2.28 2.73
CA MET A 10 3.26 3.07 3.34
C MET A 10 2.74 4.18 4.25
N LYS A 11 1.58 4.77 3.93
CA LYS A 11 0.89 5.75 4.77
C LYS A 11 0.34 5.08 6.03
N ASP A 12 -0.29 3.92 5.90
CA ASP A 12 -0.85 3.16 7.03
C ASP A 12 0.26 2.60 7.95
N LEU A 13 1.43 2.23 7.41
CA LEU A 13 2.60 1.82 8.20
C LEU A 13 3.24 2.98 8.98
N GLN A 14 3.01 4.24 8.59
CA GLN A 14 3.43 5.38 9.40
C GLN A 14 2.52 5.57 10.61
N ASP A 15 1.33 4.94 10.62
CA ASP A 15 0.43 4.96 11.76
C ASP A 15 0.89 3.95 12.83
N PRO A 16 1.29 4.41 14.02
CA PRO A 16 1.78 3.55 15.09
C PRO A 16 0.71 2.57 15.61
N GLU A 17 -0.58 2.87 15.45
CA GLU A 17 -1.66 1.98 15.86
C GLU A 17 -1.79 0.79 14.90
N MET A 18 -1.78 1.06 13.59
CA MET A 18 -1.77 0.02 12.56
C MET A 18 -0.51 -0.85 12.63
N MET A 19 0.66 -0.26 12.93
CA MET A 19 1.87 -1.04 13.18
C MET A 19 1.73 -1.98 14.38
N ARG A 20 1.12 -1.55 15.49
CA ARG A 20 0.87 -2.42 16.65
C ARG A 20 -0.08 -3.56 16.31
N GLU A 21 -1.14 -3.28 15.57
CA GLU A 21 -2.12 -4.30 15.18
C GLU A 21 -1.51 -5.32 14.22
N ALA A 22 -0.75 -4.85 13.22
CA ALA A 22 0.03 -5.71 12.33
C ALA A 22 1.06 -6.56 13.10
N GLN A 23 1.75 -5.98 14.08
CA GLN A 23 2.65 -6.73 14.97
C GLN A 23 1.92 -7.78 15.79
N LYS A 24 0.71 -7.48 16.27
CA LYS A 24 -0.11 -8.41 17.04
C LYS A 24 -0.56 -9.59 16.17
N MET A 25 -0.95 -9.34 14.91
CA MET A 25 -1.23 -10.41 13.95
C MET A 25 0.02 -11.21 13.60
N MET A 26 1.19 -10.58 13.46
CA MET A 26 2.45 -11.32 13.21
C MET A 26 2.87 -12.19 14.39
N GLN A 27 2.56 -11.75 15.62
CA GLN A 27 2.80 -12.52 16.84
C GLN A 27 1.75 -13.60 17.07
N ASP A 28 0.65 -13.61 16.30
CA ASP A 28 -0.37 -14.63 16.43
C ASP A 28 0.19 -16.02 16.05
N PRO A 29 0.01 -17.04 16.91
CA PRO A 29 0.57 -18.36 16.67
C PRO A 29 -0.04 -19.07 15.45
N ALA A 30 -1.30 -18.80 15.09
CA ALA A 30 -1.90 -19.36 13.88
C ALA A 30 -1.27 -18.74 12.63
N PHE A 31 -1.02 -17.43 12.66
CA PHE A 31 -0.28 -16.75 11.60
C PHE A 31 1.15 -17.29 11.48
N GLN A 32 1.87 -17.46 12.59
CA GLN A 32 3.22 -18.04 12.59
C GLN A 32 3.24 -19.47 12.04
N ALA A 33 2.29 -20.31 12.43
CA ALA A 33 2.18 -21.67 11.91
C ALA A 33 1.93 -21.67 10.39
N HIS A 34 1.05 -20.79 9.91
CA HIS A 34 0.78 -20.64 8.49
C HIS A 34 2.02 -20.12 7.73
N MET A 35 2.69 -19.12 8.29
CA MET A 35 3.87 -18.51 7.69
C MET A 35 5.04 -19.50 7.66
N LYS A 36 5.19 -20.35 8.69
CA LYS A 36 6.15 -21.45 8.72
C LYS A 36 5.87 -22.47 7.61
N LYS A 37 4.61 -22.88 7.43
CA LYS A 37 4.20 -23.80 6.35
C LYS A 37 4.47 -23.22 4.96
N ILE A 38 4.24 -21.92 4.78
CA ILE A 38 4.61 -21.21 3.55
C ILE A 38 6.13 -21.19 3.40
N SER A 39 6.87 -20.90 4.47
CA SER A 39 8.33 -20.79 4.45
C SER A 39 9.04 -22.10 4.09
N GLU A 40 8.41 -23.22 4.45
CA GLU A 40 8.85 -24.57 4.12
C GLU A 40 8.49 -24.97 2.68
N SER A 41 7.64 -24.21 1.99
CA SER A 41 7.30 -24.48 0.60
C SER A 41 8.49 -24.21 -0.33
N ALA A 42 8.65 -25.05 -1.36
CA ALA A 42 9.72 -24.91 -2.34
C ALA A 42 9.68 -23.55 -3.07
N GLN A 43 8.46 -23.04 -3.33
CA GLN A 43 8.27 -21.74 -3.97
C GLN A 43 8.79 -20.59 -3.10
N PHE A 44 8.55 -20.66 -1.78
CA PHE A 44 9.08 -19.67 -0.86
C PHE A 44 10.60 -19.76 -0.77
N GLN A 45 11.17 -20.96 -0.63
CA GLN A 45 12.63 -21.13 -0.59
C GLN A 45 13.31 -20.63 -1.87
N GLN A 46 12.73 -20.88 -3.04
CA GLN A 46 13.25 -20.38 -4.31
C GLN A 46 13.16 -18.85 -4.38
N SER A 47 12.05 -18.28 -3.93
CA SER A 47 11.86 -16.83 -3.85
C SER A 47 12.87 -16.21 -2.87
N MET A 48 13.07 -16.82 -1.71
CA MET A 48 14.03 -16.38 -0.69
C MET A 48 15.46 -16.41 -1.24
N LYS A 49 15.86 -17.47 -1.96
CA LYS A 49 17.16 -17.53 -2.63
C LYS A 49 17.34 -16.39 -3.63
N ARG A 50 16.34 -16.14 -4.47
CA ARG A 50 16.38 -15.07 -5.47
C ARG A 50 16.45 -13.69 -4.82
N THR A 51 15.67 -13.46 -3.75
CA THR A 51 15.75 -12.22 -2.96
C THR A 51 17.13 -12.06 -2.33
N ASN A 52 17.72 -13.13 -1.81
CA ASN A 52 19.05 -13.10 -1.21
C ASN A 52 20.14 -12.81 -2.26
N GLU A 53 20.03 -13.35 -3.47
CA GLU A 53 20.91 -12.99 -4.59
C GLU A 53 20.77 -11.53 -5.00
N VAL A 54 19.54 -11.00 -5.04
CA VAL A 54 19.29 -9.58 -5.32
C VAL A 54 19.85 -8.70 -4.20
N MET A 55 19.70 -9.08 -2.93
CA MET A 55 20.23 -8.33 -1.78
C MET A 55 21.76 -8.30 -1.74
N LYS A 56 22.42 -9.38 -2.19
CA LYS A 56 23.88 -9.46 -2.26
C LYS A 56 24.45 -8.64 -3.42
N ASP A 57 23.63 -8.28 -4.41
CA ASP A 57 24.04 -7.44 -5.53
C ASP A 57 23.58 -5.98 -5.29
N PRO A 58 24.49 -5.09 -4.85
CA PRO A 58 24.15 -3.71 -4.53
C PRO A 58 23.58 -2.95 -5.73
N LYS A 59 23.95 -3.31 -6.97
CA LYS A 59 23.37 -2.67 -8.18
C LYS A 59 21.91 -3.06 -8.36
N LYS A 60 21.58 -4.35 -8.20
CA LYS A 60 20.19 -4.81 -8.29
C LYS A 60 19.33 -4.29 -7.14
N MET A 61 19.89 -4.18 -5.94
CA MET A 61 19.23 -3.52 -4.81
C MET A 61 18.89 -2.05 -5.13
N GLN A 62 19.86 -1.29 -5.65
CA GLN A 62 19.61 0.10 -6.05
C GLN A 62 18.58 0.24 -7.17
N GLU A 63 18.61 -0.65 -8.16
CA GLU A 63 17.62 -0.65 -9.24
C GLU A 63 16.23 -1.00 -8.71
N MET A 64 16.12 -1.97 -7.81
CA MET A 64 14.88 -2.32 -7.14
C MET A 64 14.36 -1.15 -6.31
N GLN A 65 15.23 -0.49 -5.54
CA GLN A 65 14.86 0.64 -4.69
C GLN A 65 14.35 1.81 -5.54
N LYS A 66 15.04 2.16 -6.62
CA LYS A 66 14.58 3.18 -7.59
C LYS A 66 13.24 2.82 -8.23
N ASN A 67 13.05 1.56 -8.60
CA ASN A 67 11.78 1.10 -9.17
C ASN A 67 10.63 1.17 -8.16
N VAL A 68 10.89 0.86 -6.90
CA VAL A 68 9.91 1.01 -5.81
C VAL A 68 9.61 2.49 -5.57
N GLU A 69 10.63 3.33 -5.41
CA GLU A 69 10.47 4.78 -5.23
C GLU A 69 9.67 5.41 -6.37
N LYS A 70 9.97 5.06 -7.62
CA LYS A 70 9.22 5.56 -8.77
C LYS A 70 7.74 5.15 -8.70
N ARG A 71 7.46 3.88 -8.39
CA ARG A 71 6.08 3.39 -8.27
C ARG A 71 5.32 4.04 -7.12
N VAL A 72 5.99 4.28 -5.99
CA VAL A 72 5.40 4.97 -4.84
C VAL A 72 5.10 6.42 -5.19
N ALA A 73 6.04 7.13 -5.81
CA ALA A 73 5.83 8.51 -6.25
C ALA A 73 4.69 8.63 -7.28
N GLU A 74 4.63 7.70 -8.25
CA GLU A 74 3.51 7.62 -9.19
C GLU A 74 2.18 7.33 -8.47
N GLY A 75 2.17 6.44 -7.47
CA GLY A 75 0.99 6.13 -6.67
C GLY A 75 0.51 7.30 -5.82
N GLN A 76 1.43 8.04 -5.18
CA GLN A 76 1.11 9.24 -4.40
C GLN A 76 0.52 10.34 -5.27
N LYS A 77 1.12 10.60 -6.44
CA LYS A 77 0.60 11.60 -7.37
C LYS A 77 -0.83 11.26 -7.83
N GLN A 78 -1.10 9.99 -8.11
CA GLN A 78 -2.44 9.52 -8.46
C GLN A 78 -3.43 9.68 -7.30
N LEU A 79 -3.01 9.43 -6.06
CA LEU A 79 -3.80 9.65 -4.86
C LEU A 79 -4.17 11.13 -4.71
N GLU A 80 -3.21 12.04 -4.81
CA GLU A 80 -3.47 13.49 -4.75
C GLU A 80 -4.42 13.97 -5.87
N GLU A 81 -4.29 13.42 -7.08
CA GLU A 81 -5.20 13.73 -8.19
C GLU A 81 -6.62 13.21 -7.95
N LEU A 82 -6.76 12.06 -7.29
CA LEU A 82 -8.05 11.50 -6.91
C LEU A 82 -8.68 12.29 -5.76
N GLU A 83 -7.93 12.63 -4.72
CA GLU A 83 -8.40 13.47 -3.59
C GLU A 83 -8.90 14.82 -4.10
N LYS A 84 -8.15 15.48 -5.01
CA LYS A 84 -8.60 16.74 -5.63
C LYS A 84 -9.85 16.59 -6.48
N LYS A 85 -10.00 15.47 -7.19
CA LYS A 85 -11.22 15.18 -7.98
C LYS A 85 -12.41 14.91 -7.07
N GLU A 86 -12.23 14.14 -5.99
CA GLU A 86 -13.27 13.88 -5.00
C GLU A 86 -13.69 15.16 -4.27
N GLU A 87 -12.76 16.03 -3.87
CA GLU A 87 -13.10 17.34 -3.30
C GLU A 87 -13.85 18.23 -4.28
N ALA A 88 -13.42 18.28 -5.54
CA ALA A 88 -14.11 19.06 -6.58
C ALA A 88 -15.50 18.49 -6.91
N GLU A 89 -15.68 17.18 -6.83
CA GLU A 89 -16.97 16.52 -7.05
C GLU A 89 -17.91 16.69 -5.84
N LYS A 90 -17.38 16.60 -4.60
CA LYS A 90 -18.13 16.93 -3.37
C LYS A 90 -18.55 18.38 -3.31
N ALA A 91 -17.67 19.32 -3.65
CA ALA A 91 -18.01 20.75 -3.71
C ALA A 91 -19.12 21.03 -4.73
N LYS A 92 -19.12 20.34 -5.88
CA LYS A 92 -20.20 20.45 -6.88
C LYS A 92 -21.49 19.76 -6.46
N ALA A 93 -21.41 18.68 -5.68
CA ALA A 93 -22.55 17.99 -5.11
C ALA A 93 -23.23 18.83 -4.00
N GLU A 94 -22.45 19.49 -3.15
CA GLU A 94 -22.97 20.44 -2.14
C GLU A 94 -23.61 21.68 -2.78
N GLU A 95 -23.06 22.18 -3.90
CA GLU A 95 -23.66 23.31 -4.64
C GLU A 95 -24.97 22.94 -5.37
N THR A 96 -25.24 21.65 -5.61
CA THR A 96 -26.49 21.18 -6.23
C THR A 96 -27.58 20.76 -5.24
N GLU A 97 -27.24 20.49 -3.97
CA GLU A 97 -28.23 20.15 -2.93
C GLU A 97 -28.94 21.38 -2.32
N ASP A 98 -28.31 22.57 -2.35
CA ASP A 98 -28.93 23.84 -1.92
C ASP A 98 -29.90 24.44 -2.98
N ALA A 99 -29.92 23.87 -4.19
CA ALA A 99 -30.78 24.30 -5.29
C ALA A 99 -32.13 23.54 -5.37
N LYS A 100 -32.66 23.03 -4.25
CA LYS A 100 -34.06 22.57 -4.20
C LYS A 100 -34.95 23.80 -4.00
N PRO A 101 -35.67 24.28 -5.03
CA PRO A 101 -36.57 25.42 -4.86
C PRO A 101 -37.65 25.03 -3.85
N ALA A 102 -37.87 25.89 -2.86
CA ALA A 102 -39.07 25.87 -2.04
C ALA A 102 -40.28 25.91 -2.99
N ALA A 103 -40.91 24.75 -3.19
CA ALA A 103 -42.13 24.60 -3.93
C ALA A 103 -43.26 24.24 -2.95
N ASN A 104 -44.31 25.07 -3.03
CA ASN A 104 -45.62 25.02 -2.38
C ASN A 104 -45.73 25.48 -0.91
#